data_AF-A0A8B6Y493-F1
#
_entry.id   AF-A0A8B6Y493-F1
#
_cell.length_a   1.000
_cell.length_b   1.000
_cell.length_c   1.000
_cell.angle_alpha   90.00
_cell.angle_beta   90.00
_cell.angle_gamma   90.00
#
_symmetry.space_group_name_H-M   'P 1'
#
loop_
_entity.id
_entity.type
_entity.pdbx_description
1 polymer ?
#
loop_
_entity_poly.entity_id
_entity_poly.type
_entity_poly.pdbx_seq_one_letter_code
_entity_poly.pdbx_strand_id
1 'polypeptide(L)'
;MQRDRFVNLQRCIRFDERETRYQRRFEDKFAPLRNIMEMFTTKCKSNYNPSAYLTVDEQLVTFRGRCPFKMFIPSKPGKYGMKIWILCDAETSYCINLQPYIGRVNGVHDGGQGTRVVLELTDHLNGSGRHITADNFFTNTHLARALLGRKMTYTGTIKKNWEGLGKN
;
A
#
# COMPACT_ATOMS: atom_id res chain seq x y z
N MET A 1 25.71 -17.70 14.69
CA MET A 1 26.52 -16.54 14.21
C MET A 1 27.04 -15.79 15.43
N GLN A 2 28.30 -15.36 15.46
CA GLN A 2 28.82 -14.56 16.58
C GLN A 2 28.21 -13.15 16.61
N ARG A 3 28.10 -12.56 17.81
CA ARG A 3 27.47 -11.25 18.04
C ARG A 3 28.05 -10.14 17.15
N ASP A 4 29.38 -10.04 17.08
CA ASP A 4 30.03 -8.96 16.35
C ASP A 4 29.82 -9.10 14.85
N ARG A 5 29.84 -10.33 14.33
CA ARG A 5 29.49 -10.60 12.93
C ARG A 5 28.06 -10.18 12.61
N PHE A 6 27.09 -10.48 13.49
CA PHE A 6 25.70 -10.10 13.29
C PHE A 6 25.55 -8.56 13.21
N VAL A 7 26.14 -7.84 14.17
CA VAL A 7 26.07 -6.37 14.22
C VAL A 7 26.73 -5.74 12.99
N ASN A 8 27.88 -6.26 12.57
CA ASN A 8 28.60 -5.77 11.39
C ASN A 8 27.78 -5.98 10.11
N LEU A 9 27.19 -7.16 9.93
CA LEU A 9 26.32 -7.43 8.78
C LEU A 9 25.09 -6.51 8.78
N GLN A 10 24.41 -6.34 9.92
CA GLN A 10 23.23 -5.50 10.03
C GLN A 10 23.50 -4.04 9.60
N ARG A 11 24.69 -3.50 9.87
CA ARG A 11 25.09 -2.13 9.46
C ARG A 11 25.38 -2.01 7.97
N CYS A 12 25.75 -3.12 7.32
CA CYS A 12 26.27 -3.13 5.95
C CYS A 12 25.26 -3.66 4.92
N ILE A 13 24.14 -4.25 5.33
CA ILE A 13 23.10 -4.70 4.39
C ILE A 13 22.59 -3.53 3.53
N ARG A 14 22.59 -3.72 2.22
CA ARG A 14 22.08 -2.79 1.21
C ARG A 14 21.24 -3.57 0.21
N PHE A 15 20.22 -2.92 -0.34
CA PHE A 15 19.27 -3.49 -1.29
C PHE A 15 19.28 -2.74 -2.62
N ASP A 16 20.36 -2.00 -2.87
CA ASP A 16 20.40 -0.97 -3.89
C ASP A 16 21.81 -0.65 -4.35
N GLU A 17 21.96 -0.30 -5.62
CA GLU A 17 23.23 0.11 -6.21
C GLU A 17 23.56 1.56 -5.87
N ARG A 18 24.74 1.78 -5.29
CA ARG A 18 25.15 3.10 -4.79
C ARG A 18 25.29 4.13 -5.90
N GLU A 19 25.89 3.74 -7.02
CA GLU A 19 26.27 4.67 -8.10
C GLU A 19 25.05 5.30 -8.77
N THR A 20 23.94 4.54 -8.90
CA THR A 20 22.71 5.03 -9.54
C THR A 20 21.70 5.63 -8.55
N ARG A 21 21.97 5.56 -7.23
CA ARG A 21 21.01 5.93 -6.18
C ARG A 21 20.61 7.39 -6.20
N TYR A 22 21.55 8.29 -6.48
CA TYR A 22 21.29 9.73 -6.41
C TYR A 22 20.18 10.13 -7.40
N GLN A 23 20.32 9.70 -8.66
CA GLN A 23 19.33 9.95 -9.71
C GLN A 23 17.98 9.31 -9.37
N ARG A 24 17.96 8.02 -9.00
CA ARG A 24 16.70 7.33 -8.70
C ARG A 24 15.96 7.90 -7.50
N ARG A 25 16.67 8.43 -6.49
CA ARG A 25 16.03 9.06 -5.32
C ARG A 25 15.36 10.39 -5.62
N PHE A 26 15.77 11.07 -6.69
CA PHE A 26 15.11 12.29 -7.15
C PHE A 26 13.69 11.98 -7.65
N GLU A 27 13.54 10.87 -8.37
CA GLU A 27 12.26 10.41 -8.94
C GLU A 27 11.44 9.59 -7.94
N ASP A 28 12.09 8.70 -7.19
CA ASP A 28 11.47 7.80 -6.23
C ASP A 28 12.20 7.82 -4.88
N LYS A 29 11.55 8.43 -3.88
CA LYS A 29 12.08 8.47 -2.51
C LYS A 29 12.34 7.08 -1.92
N PHE A 30 11.65 6.04 -2.42
CA PHE A 30 11.76 4.65 -1.99
C PHE A 30 12.76 3.82 -2.82
N ALA A 31 13.48 4.45 -3.76
CA ALA A 31 14.46 3.78 -4.62
C ALA A 31 15.41 2.79 -3.92
N PRO A 32 15.92 3.05 -2.69
CA PRO A 32 16.80 2.10 -2.01
C PRO A 32 16.18 0.74 -1.65
N LEU A 33 14.85 0.60 -1.70
CA LEU A 33 14.11 -0.63 -1.41
C LEU A 33 13.19 -1.06 -2.55
N ARG A 34 13.11 -0.28 -3.63
CA ARG A 34 12.15 -0.47 -4.73
C ARG A 34 12.25 -1.87 -5.34
N ASN A 35 13.45 -2.26 -5.76
CA ASN A 35 13.67 -3.53 -6.46
C ASN A 35 13.28 -4.73 -5.59
N ILE A 36 13.72 -4.77 -4.33
CA ILE A 36 13.37 -5.86 -3.40
C ILE A 36 11.87 -5.91 -3.14
N MET A 37 11.22 -4.75 -2.99
CA MET A 37 9.77 -4.68 -2.75
C MET A 37 8.97 -5.18 -3.96
N GLU A 38 9.39 -4.83 -5.18
CA GLU A 38 8.78 -5.32 -6.41
C GLU A 38 8.99 -6.83 -6.59
N MET A 39 10.19 -7.33 -6.31
CA MET A 39 10.46 -8.77 -6.30
C MET A 39 9.57 -9.50 -5.30
N PHE A 40 9.47 -8.98 -4.07
CA PHE A 40 8.66 -9.56 -3.01
C PHE A 40 7.17 -9.58 -3.38
N THR A 41 6.61 -8.43 -3.77
CA THR A 41 5.20 -8.32 -4.16
C THR A 41 4.87 -9.17 -5.38
N THR A 42 5.78 -9.29 -6.34
CA THR A 42 5.63 -10.20 -7.50
C THR A 42 5.49 -11.65 -7.04
N LYS A 43 6.33 -12.09 -6.09
CA LYS A 43 6.24 -13.44 -5.52
C LYS A 43 4.99 -13.64 -4.68
N CYS A 44 4.55 -12.64 -3.92
CA CYS A 44 3.28 -12.72 -3.18
C CYS A 44 2.10 -13.01 -4.13
N LYS A 45 2.04 -12.26 -5.25
CA LYS A 45 0.99 -12.40 -6.28
C LYS A 45 1.07 -13.72 -7.04
N SER A 46 2.26 -14.19 -7.40
CA SER A 46 2.41 -15.37 -8.26
C SER A 46 2.23 -16.71 -7.55
N ASN A 47 2.39 -16.76 -6.22
CA ASN A 47 2.42 -18.01 -5.45
C ASN A 47 1.11 -18.32 -4.70
N TYR A 48 0.07 -17.51 -4.89
CA TYR A 48 -1.20 -17.68 -4.18
C TYR A 48 -2.37 -17.27 -5.07
N ASN A 49 -3.42 -18.09 -5.12
CA ASN A 49 -4.68 -17.73 -5.77
C ASN A 49 -5.68 -17.28 -4.69
N PRO A 50 -6.09 -16.00 -4.68
CA PRO A 50 -6.96 -15.50 -3.62
C PRO A 50 -8.37 -16.11 -3.61
N SER A 51 -9.00 -16.10 -2.44
CA SER A 51 -10.42 -16.44 -2.24
C SER A 51 -11.34 -15.42 -2.93
N ALA A 52 -12.66 -15.55 -2.71
CA ALA A 52 -13.66 -14.66 -3.30
C ALA A 52 -13.62 -13.24 -2.68
N TYR A 53 -13.13 -13.09 -1.44
CA TYR A 53 -13.24 -11.86 -0.68
C TYR A 53 -11.87 -11.30 -0.32
N LEU A 54 -11.66 -10.03 -0.67
CA LEU A 54 -10.40 -9.32 -0.49
C LEU A 54 -10.63 -8.09 0.38
N THR A 55 -9.58 -7.66 1.08
CA THR A 55 -9.59 -6.42 1.85
C THR A 55 -8.43 -5.52 1.49
N VAL A 56 -8.69 -4.21 1.43
CA VAL A 56 -7.66 -3.18 1.29
C VAL A 56 -7.67 -2.30 2.53
N ASP A 57 -6.50 -2.17 3.16
CA ASP A 57 -6.31 -1.34 4.35
C ASP A 57 -4.85 -0.81 4.41
N GLU A 58 -4.53 -0.02 5.43
CA GLU A 58 -3.17 0.38 5.74
C GLU A 58 -2.52 -0.40 6.89
N GLN A 59 -1.20 -0.55 6.76
CA GLN A 59 -0.30 -0.89 7.84
C GLN A 59 0.69 0.25 8.09
N LEU A 60 0.99 0.51 9.36
CA LEU A 60 2.04 1.45 9.76
C LEU A 60 3.22 0.69 10.37
N VAL A 61 4.32 0.61 9.63
CA VAL A 61 5.56 0.01 10.12
C VAL A 61 6.28 1.03 11.00
N THR A 62 6.31 0.79 12.31
CA THR A 62 6.83 1.76 13.29
C THR A 62 8.30 2.09 13.02
N PHE A 63 8.60 3.37 12.84
CA PHE A 63 9.95 3.85 12.61
C PHE A 63 10.08 5.32 13.03
N ARG A 64 11.07 5.62 13.89
CA ARG A 64 11.28 6.98 14.42
C ARG A 64 12.46 7.72 13.79
N GLY A 65 13.32 7.03 13.04
CA GLY A 65 14.49 7.63 12.39
C GLY A 65 14.14 8.66 11.30
N ARG A 66 15.17 9.22 10.66
CA ARG A 66 15.00 10.12 9.52
C ARG A 66 14.59 9.32 8.29
N CYS A 67 13.39 9.59 7.79
CA CYS A 67 12.85 9.00 6.58
C CYS A 67 11.97 10.05 5.87
N PRO A 68 12.14 10.28 4.55
CA PRO A 68 11.48 11.37 3.83
C PRO A 68 9.96 11.16 3.62
N PHE A 69 9.45 9.97 3.90
CA PHE A 69 8.03 9.59 3.79
C PHE A 69 7.50 8.99 5.10
N LYS A 70 8.13 9.34 6.23
CA LYS A 70 7.62 8.99 7.56
C LYS A 70 6.29 9.71 7.80
N MET A 71 5.29 8.97 8.23
CA MET A 71 3.96 9.45 8.56
C MET A 71 3.74 9.47 10.06
N PHE A 72 2.90 10.42 10.50
CA PHE A 72 2.32 10.44 11.84
C PHE A 72 0.85 10.07 11.75
N ILE A 73 0.43 8.99 12.42
CA ILE A 73 -0.96 8.53 12.47
C ILE A 73 -1.36 8.42 13.95
N PRO A 74 -2.11 9.40 14.49
CA PRO A 74 -2.42 9.46 15.93
C PRO A 74 -3.12 8.23 16.49
N SER A 75 -3.96 7.59 15.67
CA SER A 75 -4.81 6.46 16.05
C SER A 75 -4.07 5.11 16.13
N LYS A 76 -2.86 4.99 15.57
CA LYS A 76 -2.09 3.73 15.59
C LYS A 76 -1.18 3.69 16.83
N PRO A 77 -0.95 2.51 17.45
CA PRO A 77 -0.10 2.39 18.65
C PRO A 77 1.31 2.96 18.44
N GLY A 78 1.94 2.60 17.31
CA GLY A 78 3.20 3.18 16.86
C GLY A 78 2.95 4.43 16.01
N LYS A 79 2.70 5.57 16.64
CA LYS A 79 2.25 6.80 15.97
C LYS A 79 3.13 7.30 14.80
N TYR A 80 4.42 6.94 14.76
CA TYR A 80 5.35 7.34 13.70
C TYR A 80 5.87 6.12 12.95
N GLY A 81 5.81 6.15 11.62
CA GLY A 81 6.28 5.03 10.82
C GLY A 81 6.17 5.23 9.32
N MET A 82 6.44 4.16 8.57
CA MET A 82 6.24 4.08 7.13
C MET A 82 4.85 3.48 6.88
N LYS A 83 3.99 4.23 6.19
CA LYS A 83 2.65 3.77 5.82
C LYS A 83 2.74 2.89 4.57
N ILE A 84 2.09 1.74 4.59
CA ILE A 84 2.00 0.80 3.47
C ILE A 84 0.52 0.47 3.27
N TRP A 85 0.05 0.55 2.03
CA TRP A 85 -1.26 0.05 1.64
C TRP A 85 -1.14 -1.43 1.29
N ILE A 86 -2.08 -2.25 1.75
CA ILE A 86 -2.00 -3.70 1.63
C ILE A 86 -3.32 -4.24 1.09
N LEU A 87 -3.22 -5.15 0.12
CA LEU A 87 -4.30 -6.02 -0.32
C LEU A 87 -4.11 -7.39 0.32
N CYS A 88 -5.09 -7.83 1.10
CA CYS A 88 -5.11 -9.15 1.72
C CYS A 88 -6.32 -9.97 1.27
N ASP A 89 -6.15 -11.29 1.30
CA ASP A 89 -7.26 -12.23 1.29
C ASP A 89 -7.99 -12.16 2.64
N ALA A 90 -9.31 -12.00 2.62
CA ALA A 90 -10.11 -11.87 3.84
C ALA A 90 -10.25 -13.19 4.60
N GLU A 91 -10.18 -14.34 3.93
CA GLU A 91 -10.37 -15.66 4.55
C GLU A 91 -9.08 -16.16 5.21
N THR A 92 -7.94 -15.98 4.55
CA THR A 92 -6.66 -16.54 5.00
C THR A 92 -5.72 -15.51 5.61
N SER A 93 -6.07 -14.22 5.52
CA SER A 93 -5.17 -13.10 5.85
C SER A 93 -3.88 -13.08 5.03
N TYR A 94 -3.82 -13.80 3.90
CA TYR A 94 -2.65 -13.81 3.04
C TYR A 94 -2.45 -12.43 2.39
N CYS A 95 -1.23 -11.91 2.49
CA CYS A 95 -0.86 -10.63 1.90
C CYS A 95 -0.54 -10.80 0.41
N ILE A 96 -1.43 -10.30 -0.45
CA ILE A 96 -1.38 -10.49 -1.89
C ILE A 96 -0.50 -9.43 -2.54
N ASN A 97 -0.71 -8.16 -2.19
CA ASN A 97 -0.02 -7.03 -2.80
C ASN A 97 0.20 -5.90 -1.79
N LEU A 98 1.26 -5.11 -1.98
CA LEU A 98 1.65 -4.04 -1.07
C LEU A 98 2.15 -2.82 -1.84
N GLN A 99 1.83 -1.63 -1.35
CA GLN A 99 2.26 -0.38 -1.94
C GLN A 99 2.70 0.63 -0.86
N PRO A 100 4.01 0.95 -0.75
CA PRO A 100 4.49 1.97 0.17
C PRO A 100 3.94 3.36 -0.17
N TYR A 101 3.48 4.09 0.84
CA TYR A 101 3.13 5.50 0.68
C TYR A 101 4.39 6.36 0.82
N ILE A 102 4.78 7.02 -0.27
CA ILE A 102 6.03 7.80 -0.37
C ILE A 102 5.82 9.33 -0.20
N GLY A 103 4.67 9.73 0.32
CA GLY A 103 4.29 11.14 0.47
C GLY A 103 3.72 11.73 -0.82
N ARG A 104 3.65 13.07 -0.88
CA ARG A 104 3.17 13.81 -2.06
C ARG A 104 4.25 13.86 -3.15
N VAL A 105 3.81 13.77 -4.41
CA VAL A 105 4.60 14.10 -5.60
C VAL A 105 4.41 15.59 -5.87
N ASN A 106 5.50 16.36 -5.95
CA ASN A 106 5.48 17.81 -6.22
C ASN A 106 4.57 18.67 -5.31
N GLY A 107 4.30 18.22 -4.08
CA GLY A 107 3.49 18.96 -3.10
C GLY A 107 1.98 18.94 -3.35
N VAL A 108 1.52 18.40 -4.48
CA VAL A 108 0.11 18.34 -4.87
C VAL A 108 -0.62 17.24 -4.10
N HIS A 109 -1.84 17.54 -3.65
CA HIS A 109 -2.71 16.56 -3.02
C HIS A 109 -3.38 15.69 -4.09
N ASP A 110 -3.21 14.38 -4.01
CA ASP A 110 -3.88 13.42 -4.88
C ASP A 110 -5.31 13.17 -4.35
N GLY A 111 -6.27 13.97 -4.84
CA GLY A 111 -7.69 13.83 -4.49
C GLY A 111 -8.29 12.47 -4.86
N GLY A 112 -7.64 11.71 -5.74
CA GLY A 112 -8.04 10.37 -6.16
C GLY A 112 -7.24 9.24 -5.51
N GLN A 113 -6.41 9.53 -4.50
CA GLN A 113 -5.45 8.56 -3.96
C GLN A 113 -6.09 7.25 -3.52
N GLY A 114 -7.21 7.31 -2.77
CA GLY A 114 -7.90 6.11 -2.30
C GLY A 114 -8.33 5.22 -3.47
N THR A 115 -9.00 5.81 -4.47
CA THR A 115 -9.41 5.09 -5.69
C THR A 115 -8.21 4.51 -6.43
N ARG A 116 -7.19 5.33 -6.69
CA ARG A 116 -6.00 4.94 -7.44
C ARG A 116 -5.29 3.76 -6.77
N VAL A 117 -5.08 3.82 -5.46
CA VAL A 117 -4.42 2.76 -4.70
C VAL A 117 -5.19 1.44 -4.79
N VAL A 118 -6.52 1.47 -4.61
CA VAL A 118 -7.32 0.23 -4.72
C VAL A 118 -7.21 -0.34 -6.14
N LEU A 119 -7.36 0.48 -7.18
CA LEU A 119 -7.27 0.04 -8.56
C LEU A 119 -5.87 -0.52 -8.92
N GLU A 120 -4.79 0.11 -8.45
CA GLU A 120 -3.42 -0.36 -8.65
C GLU A 120 -3.16 -1.67 -7.89
N LEU A 121 -3.62 -1.78 -6.65
CA LEU A 121 -3.44 -2.99 -5.84
C LEU A 121 -4.16 -4.19 -6.44
N THR A 122 -5.35 -4.00 -7.03
CA THR A 122 -6.19 -5.08 -7.55
C THR A 122 -6.09 -5.28 -9.06
N ASP A 123 -5.18 -4.58 -9.76
CA ASP A 123 -5.10 -4.58 -11.23
C ASP A 123 -4.91 -6.00 -11.82
N HIS A 124 -4.02 -6.78 -11.21
CA HIS A 124 -3.75 -8.18 -11.57
C HIS A 124 -4.92 -9.15 -11.35
N LEU A 125 -6.01 -8.70 -10.73
CA LEU A 125 -7.23 -9.50 -10.45
C LEU A 125 -8.43 -9.01 -11.26
N ASN A 126 -8.22 -8.11 -12.23
CA ASN A 126 -9.25 -7.62 -13.13
C ASN A 126 -9.96 -8.79 -13.84
N GLY A 127 -11.29 -8.75 -13.90
CA GLY A 127 -12.09 -9.79 -14.53
C GLY A 127 -12.43 -10.98 -13.63
N SER A 128 -11.94 -11.02 -12.38
CA SER A 128 -12.04 -12.22 -11.54
C SER A 128 -13.35 -12.44 -10.81
N GLY A 129 -14.27 -11.47 -10.78
CA GLY A 129 -15.51 -11.58 -10.01
C GLY A 129 -15.38 -11.39 -8.50
N ARG A 130 -14.16 -11.15 -7.99
CA ARG A 130 -13.90 -11.02 -6.54
C ARG A 130 -14.51 -9.76 -5.94
N HIS A 131 -14.79 -9.84 -4.64
CA HIS A 131 -15.31 -8.75 -3.84
C HIS A 131 -14.20 -8.05 -3.07
N ILE A 132 -14.20 -6.72 -3.06
CA ILE A 132 -13.24 -5.90 -2.32
C ILE A 132 -13.95 -5.18 -1.17
N THR A 133 -13.42 -5.31 0.04
CA THR A 133 -13.85 -4.54 1.21
C THR A 133 -12.78 -3.55 1.62
N ALA A 134 -13.12 -2.28 1.83
CA ALA A 134 -12.18 -1.29 2.34
C ALA A 134 -12.85 -0.26 3.26
N ASP A 135 -12.04 0.52 3.97
CA ASP A 135 -12.55 1.54 4.90
C ASP A 135 -13.03 2.83 4.18
N ASN A 136 -13.42 3.82 4.99
CA ASN A 136 -13.92 5.09 4.48
C ASN A 136 -12.87 6.01 3.83
N PHE A 137 -11.57 5.72 3.99
CA PHE A 137 -10.53 6.47 3.29
C PHE A 137 -10.56 6.17 1.79
N PHE A 138 -10.86 4.92 1.43
CA PHE A 138 -10.92 4.50 0.02
C PHE A 138 -12.30 4.69 -0.60
N THR A 139 -13.35 4.61 0.21
CA THR A 139 -14.73 4.50 -0.28
C THR A 139 -15.22 5.76 -1.00
N ASN A 140 -15.60 5.61 -2.26
CA ASN A 140 -16.36 6.60 -3.03
C ASN A 140 -17.07 5.93 -4.22
N THR A 141 -18.06 6.60 -4.81
CA THR A 141 -18.85 6.04 -5.92
C THR A 141 -18.07 5.86 -7.21
N HIS A 142 -17.04 6.68 -7.45
CA HIS A 142 -16.19 6.52 -8.63
C HIS A 142 -15.40 5.19 -8.55
N LEU A 143 -14.83 4.87 -7.38
CA LEU A 143 -14.16 3.60 -7.14
C LEU A 143 -15.10 2.40 -7.37
N ALA A 144 -16.30 2.44 -6.78
CA ALA A 144 -17.27 1.34 -6.94
C ALA A 144 -17.64 1.09 -8.41
N ARG A 145 -17.87 2.16 -9.20
CA ARG A 145 -18.13 2.05 -10.64
C ARG A 145 -16.93 1.55 -11.44
N ALA A 146 -15.73 2.02 -11.10
CA ALA A 146 -14.50 1.58 -11.75
C ALA A 146 -14.25 0.08 -11.53
N LEU A 147 -14.48 -0.42 -10.31
CA LEU A 147 -14.39 -1.85 -9.99
C LEU A 147 -15.47 -2.68 -10.69
N LEU A 148 -16.69 -2.16 -10.80
CA LEU A 148 -17.75 -2.83 -11.56
C LEU A 148 -17.37 -3.00 -13.04
N GLY A 149 -16.78 -1.96 -13.65
CA GLY A 149 -16.22 -2.05 -15.01
C GLY A 149 -15.09 -3.09 -15.15
N ARG A 150 -14.41 -3.41 -14.05
CA ARG A 150 -13.38 -4.47 -13.94
C ARG A 150 -13.96 -5.84 -13.56
N LYS A 151 -15.29 -6.01 -13.59
CA LYS A 151 -16.01 -7.22 -13.14
C LYS A 151 -15.64 -7.61 -11.70
N MET A 152 -15.55 -6.63 -10.82
CA MET A 152 -15.32 -6.80 -9.39
C MET A 152 -16.40 -6.06 -8.61
N THR A 153 -16.69 -6.52 -7.40
CA THR A 153 -17.67 -5.88 -6.51
C THR A 153 -16.97 -5.20 -5.35
N TYR A 154 -17.64 -4.24 -4.70
CA TYR A 154 -17.04 -3.42 -3.66
C TYR A 154 -18.01 -3.14 -2.52
N THR A 155 -17.51 -3.24 -1.29
CA THR A 155 -18.16 -2.77 -0.06
C THR A 155 -17.19 -1.86 0.69
N GLY A 156 -17.72 -0.76 1.21
CA GLY A 156 -16.94 0.09 2.10
C GLY A 156 -17.82 1.02 2.90
N THR A 157 -17.24 1.60 3.95
CA THR A 157 -17.96 2.53 4.81
C THR A 157 -17.91 3.95 4.24
N ILE A 158 -19.01 4.68 4.27
CA ILE A 158 -19.05 6.07 3.81
C ILE A 158 -19.05 7.00 5.03
N LYS A 159 -18.27 8.09 4.97
CA LYS A 159 -18.34 9.12 6.02
C LYS A 159 -19.68 9.83 5.98
N LYS A 160 -20.28 10.07 7.15
CA LYS A 160 -21.59 10.73 7.28
C LYS A 160 -21.67 12.09 6.58
N ASN A 161 -20.55 12.81 6.48
CA ASN A 161 -20.45 14.12 5.85
C ASN A 161 -20.03 14.08 4.36
N TRP A 162 -20.10 12.92 3.70
CA TRP A 162 -19.78 12.83 2.28
C TRP A 162 -20.87 13.50 1.44
N GLU A 163 -20.47 14.42 0.55
CA GLU A 163 -21.38 15.27 -0.23
C GLU A 163 -22.32 14.48 -1.15
N GLY A 164 -21.97 13.24 -1.51
CA GLY A 164 -22.81 12.38 -2.34
C GLY A 164 -23.88 11.59 -1.59
N LEU A 165 -23.91 11.64 -0.26
CA LEU A 165 -25.07 11.17 0.50
C LEU A 165 -26.17 12.23 0.36
N GLY A 166 -27.31 11.83 -0.22
CA GLY A 166 -28.50 12.69 -0.22
C GLY A 166 -28.76 13.21 1.19
N LYS A 167 -28.99 14.53 1.32
CA LYS A 167 -29.38 15.12 2.59
C LYS A 167 -30.81 14.66 2.88
N ASN A 168 -31.00 13.86 3.92
CA ASN A 168 -32.31 13.59 4.50
C ASN A 168 -32.81 14.83 5.24
#